data_AF-A0A7X8PU43-F1
#
_entry.id   AF-A0A7X8PU43-F1
#
_cell.length_a   1.000
_cell.length_b   1.000
_cell.length_c   1.000
_cell.angle_alpha   90.00
_cell.angle_beta   90.00
_cell.angle_gamma   90.00
#
_symmetry.space_group_name_H-M   'P 1'
#
loop_
_entity.id
_entity.type
_entity.pdbx_description
1 polymer ?
#
loop_
_entity_poly.entity_id
_entity_poly.type
_entity_poly.pdbx_seq_one_letter_code
_entity_poly.pdbx_strand_id
1 'polypeptide(L)'
;TLDCQANELILTSGQGGMMGDPYQGLYVSGNQLCTSFGGGSRDKWNLSHCFIHKNNNWILRSTETSGGHAELMYHMNYDFETGNFNYEYVEEEYDEASDSMAIVKDKRYSKVIKIGQTIQMDSFRPWTLEIDSVKF
;
A
#
# COMPACT_ATOMS: atom_id res chain seq x y z
N THR A 1 -3.76 -20.37 -24.04
CA THR A 1 -4.23 -20.47 -22.65
C THR A 1 -3.95 -19.14 -21.99
N LEU A 2 -4.78 -18.67 -21.05
CA LEU A 2 -4.49 -17.46 -20.27
C LEU A 2 -3.34 -17.76 -19.29
N ASP A 3 -2.34 -16.89 -19.21
CA ASP A 3 -1.21 -17.05 -18.29
C ASP A 3 -1.59 -16.74 -16.83
N CYS A 4 -2.66 -15.99 -16.58
CA CYS A 4 -3.14 -15.65 -15.25
C CYS A 4 -4.64 -15.28 -15.26
N GLN A 5 -5.36 -15.62 -14.19
CA GLN A 5 -6.69 -15.11 -13.88
C GLN A 5 -6.73 -14.69 -12.40
N ALA A 6 -6.88 -13.39 -12.14
CA ALA A 6 -6.86 -12.82 -10.79
C ALA A 6 -8.22 -12.22 -10.43
N ASN A 7 -9.14 -13.06 -9.96
CA ASN A 7 -10.56 -12.69 -9.77
C ASN A 7 -10.82 -11.72 -8.60
N GLU A 8 -9.84 -11.57 -7.70
CA GLU A 8 -9.98 -10.75 -6.48
C GLU A 8 -8.88 -9.68 -6.39
N LEU A 9 -8.21 -9.40 -7.51
CA LEU A 9 -7.19 -8.34 -7.60
C LEU A 9 -7.82 -6.95 -7.49
N ILE A 10 -9.03 -6.78 -8.05
CA ILE A 10 -9.76 -5.51 -8.06
C ILE A 10 -10.76 -5.51 -6.91
N LEU A 11 -10.67 -4.49 -6.05
CA LEU A 11 -11.62 -4.28 -4.97
C LEU A 11 -13.01 -3.93 -5.51
N THR A 12 -14.04 -4.44 -4.84
CA THR A 12 -15.43 -4.16 -5.12
C THR A 12 -15.86 -2.83 -4.49
N SER A 13 -16.96 -2.26 -4.98
CA SER A 13 -17.48 -0.97 -4.51
C SER A 13 -17.88 -0.94 -3.03
N GLY A 14 -18.11 -2.09 -2.40
CA GLY A 14 -18.39 -2.19 -0.96
C GLY A 14 -17.14 -2.12 -0.08
N GLN A 15 -15.95 -2.16 -0.67
CA GLN A 15 -14.68 -2.27 0.07
C GLN A 15 -13.98 -0.93 0.29
N GLY A 16 -14.53 0.20 -0.18
CA GLY A 16 -13.96 1.53 0.04
C GLY A 16 -14.46 2.27 1.29
N GLY A 17 -15.29 1.63 2.13
CA GLY A 17 -15.84 2.26 3.33
C GLY A 17 -16.94 3.28 3.00
N MET A 18 -17.02 4.38 3.76
CA MET A 18 -18.05 5.40 3.52
C MET A 18 -17.84 6.18 2.23
N MET A 19 -16.61 6.19 1.70
CA MET A 19 -16.29 6.81 0.40
C MET A 19 -16.83 6.01 -0.80
N GLY A 20 -17.29 4.78 -0.60
CA GLY A 20 -17.90 3.97 -1.66
C GLY A 20 -16.86 3.20 -2.46
N ASP A 21 -16.82 3.41 -3.79
CA ASP A 21 -15.94 2.65 -4.69
C ASP A 21 -14.47 2.98 -4.46
N PRO A 22 -13.62 2.02 -4.07
CA PRO A 22 -12.22 2.28 -3.82
C PRO A 22 -11.35 2.33 -5.07
N TYR A 23 -11.86 1.97 -6.26
CA TYR A 23 -11.03 1.88 -7.47
C TYR A 23 -10.51 3.25 -7.91
N GLN A 24 -9.18 3.39 -7.94
CA GLN A 24 -8.50 4.59 -8.45
C GLN A 24 -7.82 4.34 -9.80
N GLY A 25 -7.41 3.10 -10.09
CA GLY A 25 -6.91 2.76 -11.42
C GLY A 25 -6.21 1.41 -11.56
N LEU A 26 -6.09 1.00 -12.81
CA LEU A 26 -5.20 -0.05 -13.30
C LEU A 26 -4.37 0.56 -14.43
N TYR A 27 -3.06 0.54 -14.31
CA TYR A 27 -2.18 1.19 -15.27
C TYR A 27 -0.87 0.44 -15.46
N VAL A 28 -0.19 0.71 -16.57
CA VAL A 28 1.15 0.17 -16.84
C VAL A 28 2.17 1.27 -16.56
N SER A 29 3.19 0.95 -15.76
CA SER A 29 4.34 1.82 -15.50
C SER A 29 5.61 1.06 -15.83
N GLY A 30 6.29 1.45 -16.91
CA GLY A 30 7.42 0.69 -17.45
C GLY A 30 6.99 -0.73 -17.85
N ASN A 31 7.59 -1.74 -17.22
CA ASN A 31 7.27 -3.16 -17.44
C ASN A 31 6.39 -3.77 -16.34
N GLN A 32 5.70 -2.93 -15.57
CA GLN A 32 4.87 -3.35 -14.44
C GLN A 32 3.40 -3.03 -14.69
N LEU A 33 2.52 -3.95 -14.29
CA LEU A 33 1.07 -3.73 -14.18
C LEU A 33 0.78 -3.30 -12.74
N CYS A 34 0.22 -2.11 -12.55
CA CYS A 34 -0.06 -1.55 -11.24
C CYS A 34 -1.56 -1.37 -11.01
N THR A 35 -1.97 -1.56 -9.77
CA THR A 35 -3.32 -1.29 -9.26
C THR A 35 -3.24 -0.19 -8.22
N SER A 36 -4.28 0.62 -8.13
CA SER A 36 -4.39 1.68 -7.14
C SER A 36 -5.82 1.74 -6.59
N PHE A 37 -5.92 1.79 -5.27
CA PHE A 37 -7.16 1.87 -4.53
C PHE A 37 -7.04 2.88 -3.40
N GLY A 38 -8.15 3.51 -3.03
CA GLY A 38 -8.21 4.34 -1.84
C GLY A 38 -9.62 4.50 -1.33
N GLY A 39 -9.76 4.65 -0.02
CA GLY A 39 -11.06 4.76 0.62
C GLY A 39 -10.97 5.14 2.07
N GLY A 40 -12.03 4.83 2.82
CA GLY A 40 -12.15 5.09 4.24
C GLY A 40 -13.28 6.04 4.59
N SER A 41 -13.12 6.76 5.70
CA SER A 41 -14.01 7.83 6.14
C SER A 41 -13.22 8.89 6.92
N ARG A 42 -13.27 8.81 8.25
CA ARG A 42 -12.42 9.56 9.18
C ARG A 42 -10.97 9.07 9.08
N ASP A 43 -10.80 7.75 9.03
CA ASP A 43 -9.54 7.10 8.68
C ASP A 43 -9.51 6.90 7.16
N LYS A 44 -8.50 7.45 6.51
CA LYS A 44 -8.25 7.27 5.07
C LYS A 44 -7.16 6.23 4.86
N TRP A 45 -7.21 5.56 3.72
CA TRP A 45 -6.18 4.62 3.31
C TRP A 45 -6.03 4.62 1.79
N ASN A 46 -4.84 4.24 1.32
CA ASN A 46 -4.55 3.95 -0.07
C ASN A 46 -3.70 2.67 -0.16
N LEU A 47 -3.93 1.91 -1.22
CA LEU A 47 -3.20 0.69 -1.57
C LEU A 47 -2.72 0.80 -3.02
N SER A 48 -1.46 0.48 -3.26
CA SER A 48 -0.89 0.36 -4.58
C SER A 48 -0.03 -0.89 -4.67
N HIS A 49 -0.26 -1.69 -5.71
CA HIS A 49 0.46 -2.94 -5.92
C HIS A 49 0.86 -3.06 -7.37
N CYS A 50 2.15 -3.32 -7.61
CA CYS A 50 2.70 -3.48 -8.93
C CYS A 50 3.24 -4.90 -9.15
N PHE A 51 2.95 -5.46 -10.32
CA PHE A 51 3.28 -6.81 -10.72
C PHE A 51 4.18 -6.79 -11.95
N ILE A 52 5.11 -7.73 -12.02
CA ILE A 52 5.96 -7.94 -13.19
C ILE A 52 5.71 -9.33 -13.77
N HIS A 53 5.79 -9.45 -15.10
CA HIS A 53 5.74 -10.74 -15.77
C HIS A 53 7.15 -11.34 -15.90
N LYS A 54 7.40 -12.48 -15.25
CA LYS A 54 8.68 -13.19 -15.27
C LYS A 54 8.46 -14.70 -15.24
N ASN A 55 9.22 -15.45 -16.03
CA ASN A 55 9.16 -16.91 -16.10
C ASN A 55 7.71 -17.42 -16.31
N ASN A 56 6.97 -16.80 -17.23
CA ASN A 56 5.56 -17.10 -17.53
C ASN A 56 4.60 -16.94 -16.33
N ASN A 57 4.92 -16.05 -15.39
CA ASN A 57 4.09 -15.77 -14.23
C ASN A 57 4.03 -14.26 -13.97
N TRP A 58 2.87 -13.77 -13.54
CA TRP A 58 2.74 -12.44 -12.96
C TRP A 58 3.01 -12.52 -11.46
N ILE A 59 4.03 -11.80 -11.00
CA ILE A 59 4.49 -11.83 -9.61
C ILE A 59 4.48 -10.42 -9.02
N LEU A 60 4.14 -10.32 -7.74
CA LEU A 60 4.16 -9.04 -7.01
C LEU A 60 5.61 -8.54 -6.92
N ARG A 61 5.82 -7.32 -7.40
CA ARG A 61 7.14 -6.65 -7.47
C ARG A 61 7.30 -5.61 -6.38
N SER A 62 6.24 -4.86 -6.09
CA SER A 62 6.23 -3.87 -5.02
C SER A 62 4.81 -3.64 -4.50
N THR A 63 4.75 -3.15 -3.26
CA THR A 63 3.52 -2.66 -2.64
C THR A 63 3.79 -1.34 -1.98
N GLU A 64 2.77 -0.50 -1.93
CA GLU A 64 2.74 0.75 -1.20
C GLU A 64 1.38 0.87 -0.51
N THR A 65 1.39 1.18 0.78
CA THR A 65 0.21 1.37 1.60
C THR A 65 0.37 2.65 2.37
N SER A 66 -0.63 3.51 2.33
CA SER A 66 -0.64 4.75 3.09
C SER A 66 -1.99 4.97 3.73
N GLY A 67 -2.04 5.83 4.72
CA GLY A 67 -3.29 6.16 5.37
C GLY A 67 -3.08 7.13 6.49
N GLY A 68 -4.15 7.41 7.21
CA GLY A 68 -4.10 8.40 8.26
C GLY A 68 -5.45 8.78 8.81
N HIS A 69 -5.39 9.50 9.92
CA HIS A 69 -6.53 10.04 10.61
C HIS A 69 -6.24 11.50 10.92
N ALA A 70 -7.01 12.41 10.32
CA ALA A 70 -6.87 13.84 10.55
C ALA A 70 -5.40 14.30 10.38
N GLU A 71 -4.70 14.61 11.46
CA GLU A 71 -3.32 15.12 11.50
C GLU A 71 -2.25 14.02 11.56
N LEU A 72 -2.65 12.74 11.60
CA LEU A 72 -1.77 11.57 11.59
C LEU A 72 -1.72 10.97 10.19
N MET A 73 -0.52 10.71 9.70
CA MET A 73 -0.28 10.00 8.44
C MET A 73 0.76 8.90 8.61
N TYR A 74 0.58 7.80 7.89
CA TYR A 74 1.61 6.78 7.72
C TYR A 74 1.77 6.41 6.25
N HIS A 75 2.97 5.96 5.91
CA HIS A 75 3.34 5.47 4.59
C HIS A 75 4.24 4.26 4.73
N MET A 76 3.96 3.23 3.94
CA MET A 76 4.70 1.98 3.89
C MET A 76 4.96 1.63 2.44
N ASN A 77 6.19 1.24 2.13
CA ASN A 77 6.48 0.62 0.85
C ASN A 77 7.40 -0.58 1.02
N TYR A 78 7.25 -1.54 0.12
CA TYR A 78 8.09 -2.71 0.09
C TYR A 78 8.41 -3.14 -1.33
N ASP A 79 9.68 -3.43 -1.55
CA ASP A 79 10.24 -3.91 -2.81
C ASP A 79 10.60 -5.40 -2.66
N PHE A 80 9.89 -6.28 -3.37
CA PHE A 80 10.06 -7.74 -3.26
C PHE A 80 11.36 -8.27 -3.87
N GLU A 81 12.02 -7.50 -4.73
CA GLU A 81 13.27 -7.91 -5.38
C GLU A 81 14.48 -7.65 -4.48
N THR A 82 14.50 -6.46 -3.85
CA THR A 82 15.59 -6.02 -2.96
C THR A 82 15.34 -6.41 -1.50
N GLY A 83 14.08 -6.60 -1.12
CA GLY A 83 13.65 -6.74 0.27
C GLY A 83 13.61 -5.42 1.04
N ASN A 84 13.76 -4.28 0.36
CA ASN A 84 13.73 -2.97 1.02
C ASN A 84 12.31 -2.67 1.50
N PHE A 85 12.16 -2.53 2.81
CA PHE A 85 10.97 -2.05 3.49
C PHE A 85 11.25 -0.65 4.02
N ASN A 86 10.37 0.31 3.75
CA ASN A 86 10.39 1.61 4.41
C ASN A 86 9.04 1.90 5.04
N TYR A 87 9.11 2.63 6.15
CA TYR A 87 7.96 3.11 6.88
C TYR A 87 8.22 4.54 7.33
N GLU A 88 7.18 5.35 7.19
CA GLU A 88 7.13 6.73 7.65
C GLU A 88 5.84 6.94 8.44
N TYR A 89 5.95 7.70 9.51
CA TYR A 89 4.83 8.13 10.34
C TYR A 89 5.05 9.55 10.80
N VAL A 90 4.04 10.36 10.59
CA VAL A 90 4.01 11.76 11.01
C VAL A 90 2.71 12.01 11.76
N GLU A 91 2.82 12.67 12.90
CA GLU A 91 1.68 13.20 13.65
C GLU A 91 1.91 14.67 13.89
N GLU A 92 0.92 15.46 13.51
CA GLU A 92 0.89 16.90 13.73
C GLU A 92 -0.15 17.23 14.80
N GLU A 93 0.10 18.28 15.58
CA GLU A 93 -0.88 18.88 16.49
C GLU A 93 -0.95 20.38 16.22
N TYR A 94 -2.12 20.97 16.47
CA TYR A 94 -2.30 22.41 16.38
C TYR A 94 -1.64 23.10 17.58
N ASP A 95 -0.70 24.01 17.31
CA ASP A 95 -0.04 24.85 18.29
C ASP A 95 -0.74 26.22 18.33
N GLU A 96 -1.49 26.46 19.42
CA GLU A 96 -2.21 27.71 19.65
C GLU A 96 -1.28 28.93 19.74
N ALA A 97 -0.03 28.76 20.20
CA ALA A 97 0.89 29.87 20.40
C ALA A 97 1.42 30.43 19.07
N SER A 98 1.58 29.56 18.08
CA SER A 98 2.03 29.91 16.74
C SER A 98 0.89 29.99 15.71
N ASP A 99 -0.34 29.68 16.11
CA ASP A 99 -1.52 29.54 15.22
C ASP A 99 -1.21 28.66 14.00
N SER A 100 -0.55 27.52 14.24
CA SER A 100 -0.06 26.66 13.17
C SER A 100 -0.01 25.19 13.56
N MET A 101 0.09 24.31 12.55
CA MET A 101 0.33 22.89 12.76
C MET A 101 1.81 22.64 13.01
N ALA A 102 2.13 21.87 14.06
CA ALA A 102 3.48 21.47 14.40
C ALA A 102 3.60 19.94 14.40
N ILE A 103 4.68 19.43 13.79
CA ILE A 103 5.01 18.00 13.85
C ILE A 103 5.42 17.66 15.30
N VAL A 104 4.62 16.83 15.95
CA VAL A 104 4.89 16.34 17.32
C VAL A 104 5.54 14.96 17.33
N LYS A 105 5.36 14.17 16.28
CA LYS A 105 6.06 12.89 16.09
C LYS A 105 6.45 12.71 14.63
N ASP A 106 7.70 12.32 14.41
CA ASP A 106 8.24 11.90 13.11
C ASP A 106 9.04 10.62 13.34
N LYS A 107 8.56 9.50 12.80
CA LYS A 107 9.23 8.20 12.87
C LYS A 107 9.46 7.70 11.46
N ARG A 108 10.72 7.38 11.16
CA ARG A 108 11.12 6.78 9.89
C ARG A 108 12.02 5.61 10.15
N TYR A 109 11.79 4.51 9.46
CA TYR A 109 12.73 3.40 9.48
C TYR A 109 12.76 2.68 8.14
N SER A 110 13.93 2.13 7.85
CA SER A 110 14.21 1.36 6.65
C SER A 110 14.91 0.08 7.05
N LYS A 111 14.48 -1.05 6.47
CA LYS A 111 15.07 -2.36 6.75
C LYS A 111 15.07 -3.23 5.51
N VAL A 112 16.05 -4.10 5.39
CA VAL A 112 16.02 -5.20 4.41
C VAL A 112 15.36 -6.41 5.06
N ILE A 113 14.17 -6.77 4.58
CA ILE A 113 13.40 -7.96 4.98
C ILE A 113 13.31 -8.87 3.76
N LYS A 114 13.74 -10.12 3.87
CA LYS A 114 13.65 -11.08 2.77
C LYS A 114 12.45 -11.98 2.97
N ILE A 115 11.41 -11.76 2.18
CA ILE A 115 10.27 -12.67 2.10
C ILE A 115 10.64 -13.82 1.15
N GLY A 116 10.74 -15.04 1.69
CA GLY A 116 11.17 -16.22 0.93
C GLY A 116 10.14 -16.79 -0.05
N GLN A 117 8.92 -16.24 -0.08
CA GLN A 117 7.85 -16.67 -0.96
C GLN A 117 7.64 -15.66 -2.10
N THR A 118 7.47 -16.19 -3.31
CA THR A 118 6.96 -15.42 -4.45
C THR A 118 5.44 -15.34 -4.36
N ILE A 119 4.89 -14.13 -4.46
CA ILE A 119 3.45 -13.90 -4.44
C ILE A 119 2.98 -13.74 -5.88
N GLN A 120 2.15 -14.67 -6.35
CA GLN A 120 1.57 -14.64 -7.69
C GLN A 120 0.32 -13.75 -7.72
N MET A 121 0.06 -13.13 -8.86
CA MET A 121 -1.07 -12.19 -9.01
C MET A 121 -2.45 -12.87 -8.89
N ASP A 122 -2.57 -14.13 -9.30
CA ASP A 122 -3.83 -14.91 -9.25
C ASP A 122 -4.32 -15.17 -7.81
N SER A 123 -3.39 -15.38 -6.89
CA SER A 123 -3.61 -15.61 -5.47
C SER A 123 -3.55 -14.33 -4.63
N PHE A 124 -3.17 -13.20 -5.23
CA PHE A 124 -3.04 -11.95 -4.51
C PHE A 124 -4.39 -11.33 -4.13
N ARG A 125 -4.46 -10.75 -2.93
CA ARG A 125 -5.58 -9.97 -2.43
C ARG A 125 -5.02 -8.67 -1.85
N PRO A 126 -5.52 -7.48 -2.25
CA PRO A 126 -4.94 -6.20 -1.81
C PRO A 126 -4.85 -6.02 -0.29
N TRP A 127 -5.78 -6.61 0.47
CA TRP A 127 -5.89 -6.42 1.93
C TRP A 127 -5.08 -7.40 2.79
N THR A 128 -4.58 -8.49 2.24
CA THR A 128 -4.05 -9.59 3.05
C THR A 128 -2.56 -9.52 3.29
N LEU A 129 -1.91 -8.45 2.83
CA LEU A 129 -0.46 -8.34 2.84
C LEU A 129 0.03 -7.65 4.13
N GLU A 130 0.56 -8.44 5.04
CA GLU A 130 1.24 -7.96 6.25
C GLU A 130 2.76 -8.05 6.03
N ILE A 131 3.43 -6.90 5.99
CA ILE A 131 4.88 -6.80 5.79
C ILE A 131 5.47 -6.11 7.02
N ASP A 132 6.09 -6.93 7.86
CA ASP A 132 6.53 -6.57 9.20
C ASP A 132 5.33 -6.25 10.12
N SER A 133 5.20 -6.96 11.23
CA SER A 133 4.15 -6.69 12.22
C SER A 133 4.58 -5.47 13.02
N VAL A 134 4.43 -4.28 12.45
CA VAL A 134 4.86 -3.04 13.09
C VAL A 134 3.86 -2.74 14.20
N LYS A 135 4.26 -3.01 15.45
CA LYS A 135 3.47 -2.69 16.64
C LYS A 135 3.87 -1.31 17.14
N PHE A 136 2.92 -0.39 17.20
CA PHE A 136 3.06 0.92 17.85
C PHE A 136 2.66 0.84 19.31
#